data_AF-A0AAU2DU92-F1
#
_entry.id   AF-A0AAU2DU92-F1
#
_cell.length_a   1.000
_cell.length_b   1.000
_cell.length_c   1.000
_cell.angle_alpha   90.00
_cell.angle_beta   90.00
_cell.angle_gamma   90.00
#
_symmetry.space_group_name_H-M   'P 1'
#
loop_
_entity.id
_entity.type
_entity.pdbx_description
1 polymer ?
#
loop_
_entity_poly.entity_id
_entity_poly.type
_entity_poly.pdbx_seq_one_letter_code
_entity_poly.pdbx_strand_id
1 'polypeptide(L)' 'MTILPMAPTMTLKPSGIPVNQFIECARCLAHSADDSSAQEWAEGHHTERPGHDTFRTVSTSSWRLTPKRSTP' A
#
# COMPACT_ATOMS: atom_id res chain seq x y z
N MET A 1 -42.59 14.54 -3.57
CA MET A 1 -41.27 14.49 -2.90
C MET A 1 -40.68 13.12 -3.17
N THR A 2 -39.65 13.03 -4.01
CA THR A 2 -39.04 11.76 -4.41
C THR A 2 -37.86 11.46 -3.48
N ILE A 3 -37.95 10.39 -2.71
CA ILE A 3 -36.87 9.92 -1.82
C ILE A 3 -35.90 9.12 -2.69
N LEU A 4 -34.69 9.62 -2.89
CA LEU A 4 -33.62 8.88 -3.56
C LEU A 4 -33.17 7.72 -2.64
N PRO A 5 -33.09 6.47 -3.13
CA PRO A 5 -32.59 5.37 -2.32
C PRO A 5 -31.11 5.61 -2.00
N MET A 6 -30.76 5.55 -0.72
CA MET A 6 -29.38 5.62 -0.26
C MET A 6 -28.61 4.44 -0.88
N ALA A 7 -27.53 4.73 -1.60
CA ALA A 7 -26.68 3.69 -2.17
C ALA A 7 -26.17 2.76 -1.05
N PRO A 8 -26.13 1.44 -1.27
CA PRO A 8 -25.61 0.52 -0.27
C PRO A 8 -24.14 0.86 0.02
N THR A 9 -23.85 1.30 1.23
CA THR A 9 -22.48 1.43 1.71
C THR A 9 -21.90 0.04 1.86
N MET A 10 -21.08 -0.38 0.90
CA MET A 10 -20.32 -1.62 1.00
C MET A 10 -19.17 -1.42 1.99
N THR A 11 -19.33 -1.91 3.21
CA THR A 11 -18.23 -2.02 4.18
C THR A 11 -17.36 -3.21 3.80
N LEU A 12 -16.19 -2.95 3.23
CA LEU A 12 -15.18 -3.97 2.99
C LEU A 12 -14.59 -4.40 4.34
N LYS A 13 -14.76 -5.68 4.71
CA LYS A 13 -14.08 -6.26 5.86
C LYS A 13 -12.64 -6.59 5.46
N PRO A 14 -11.60 -6.00 6.11
CA PRO A 14 -10.21 -6.16 5.70
C PRO A 14 -9.64 -7.57 5.98
N SER A 15 -10.36 -8.41 6.71
CA SER A 15 -10.00 -9.79 7.02
C SER A 15 -10.04 -10.66 5.75
N GLY A 16 -8.92 -10.73 5.03
CA GLY A 16 -8.74 -11.56 3.84
C GLY A 16 -8.08 -10.86 2.65
N ILE A 17 -7.78 -9.56 2.76
CA ILE A 17 -7.04 -8.85 1.71
C ILE A 17 -5.54 -9.08 1.93
N PRO A 18 -4.80 -9.63 0.96
CA PRO A 18 -3.35 -9.75 1.08
C PRO A 18 -2.74 -8.34 1.15
N VAL A 19 -2.08 -8.06 2.27
CA VAL A 19 -1.32 -6.82 2.49
C VAL A 19 0.15 -7.16 2.27
N ASN A 20 0.78 -6.49 1.29
CA ASN A 20 2.21 -6.53 1.10
C ASN A 20 2.82 -5.34 1.85
N GLN A 21 3.84 -5.60 2.67
CA GLN A 21 4.59 -4.56 3.38
C GLN A 21 6.02 -4.51 2.85
N PHE A 22 6.54 -3.30 2.68
CA PHE A 22 7.92 -3.06 2.28
C PHE A 22 8.43 -1.77 2.92
N ILE A 23 9.75 -1.65 3.09
CA ILE A 23 10.38 -0.41 3.54
C ILE A 23 10.82 0.39 2.32
N GLU A 24 10.57 1.69 2.33
CA GLU A 24 11.04 2.61 1.30
C GLU A 24 11.74 3.84 1.89
N CYS A 25 12.62 4.43 1.09
CA CYS A 25 13.29 5.68 1.38
C CYS A 25 12.35 6.83 0.99
N ALA A 26 11.97 7.68 1.94
CA ALA A 26 11.03 8.77 1.70
C ALA A 26 11.59 9.86 0.76
N ARG A 27 12.91 9.91 0.57
CA ARG A 27 13.57 10.89 -0.33
C ARG A 27 13.51 10.49 -1.81
N CYS A 28 13.69 9.20 -2.11
CA CYS A 28 13.84 8.73 -3.49
C CYS A 28 12.89 7.60 -3.88
N LEU A 29 12.03 7.14 -2.97
CA LEU A 29 11.03 6.09 -3.18
C LEU A 29 11.62 4.74 -3.61
N ALA A 30 12.92 4.55 -3.41
CA ALA A 30 13.56 3.24 -3.53
C ALA A 30 13.08 2.38 -2.36
N HIS A 31 12.86 1.08 -2.58
CA HIS A 31 12.29 0.19 -1.58
C HIS A 31 12.97 -1.18 -1.55
N SER A 32 12.89 -1.83 -0.38
CA SER A 32 13.21 -3.25 -0.17
C SER A 32 11.94 -4.06 -0.17
N ALA A 33 11.84 -5.09 -1.02
CA ALA A 33 10.68 -5.97 -1.08
C ALA A 33 10.55 -6.91 0.14
N ASP A 34 11.62 -7.08 0.92
CA ASP A 34 11.69 -8.00 2.06
C ASP A 34 11.90 -7.25 3.38
N ASP A 35 11.07 -7.56 4.37
CA ASP A 35 11.09 -6.97 5.72
C ASP A 35 12.30 -7.43 6.54
N SER A 36 12.67 -8.71 6.44
CA SER A 36 13.78 -9.34 7.17
C SER A 36 15.15 -8.72 6.88
N SER A 37 15.31 -8.10 5.72
CA SER A 37 16.56 -7.44 5.28
C SER A 37 16.40 -5.93 5.13
N ALA A 38 15.28 -5.36 5.61
CA ALA A 38 14.99 -3.96 5.39
C ALA A 38 15.93 -3.02 6.16
N GLN A 39 16.42 -3.45 7.32
CA GLN A 39 17.41 -2.68 8.07
C GLN A 39 18.77 -2.66 7.37
N GLU A 40 19.27 -3.81 6.92
CA GLU A 40 20.51 -3.89 6.13
C GLU A 40 20.42 -3.07 4.85
N TRP A 41 19.27 -3.12 4.18
CA TRP A 41 19.00 -2.29 3.02
C TRP A 41 19.01 -0.78 3.36
N ALA A 42 18.39 -0.36 4.46
CA ALA A 42 18.36 1.05 4.86
C ALA A 42 19.76 1.57 5.21
N GLU A 43 20.56 0.77 5.93
CA GLU A 43 21.95 1.10 6.28
C GLU A 43 22.85 1.19 5.04
N GLY A 44 22.72 0.24 4.11
CA GLY A 44 23.42 0.27 2.83
C GLY A 44 23.02 1.47 1.98
N HIS A 45 21.72 1.74 1.85
CA HIS A 45 21.19 2.85 1.06
C HIS A 45 21.61 4.21 1.62
N HIS A 46 21.65 4.36 2.95
CA HIS A 46 22.17 5.57 3.59
C HIS A 46 23.66 5.79 3.28
N THR A 47 24.46 4.70 3.29
CA THR A 47 25.89 4.73 2.99
C THR A 47 26.15 5.14 1.53
N GLU A 48 25.38 4.60 0.59
CA GLU A 48 25.49 4.90 -0.84
C GLU A 48 24.97 6.30 -1.19
N ARG A 49 23.98 6.79 -0.43
CA ARG A 49 23.32 8.08 -0.67
C ARG A 49 23.26 8.91 0.61
N PRO A 50 24.37 9.56 0.99
CA PRO A 50 24.39 10.44 2.16
C PRO A 50 23.30 11.53 2.02
N GLY A 51 22.43 11.62 3.04
CA GLY A 51 21.23 12.48 3.03
C GLY A 51 19.92 11.74 2.78
N HIS A 52 19.96 10.43 2.53
CA HIS A 52 18.80 9.56 2.53
C HIS A 52 18.68 8.87 3.90
N ASP A 53 18.18 9.62 4.88
CA ASP A 53 18.08 9.24 6.29
C ASP A 53 16.64 8.90 6.73
N THR A 54 15.67 9.24 5.89
CA THR A 54 14.25 9.04 6.18
C THR A 54 13.72 7.79 5.47
N PHE A 55 13.30 6.80 6.24
CA PHE A 55 12.70 5.56 5.76
C PHE A 55 11.29 5.37 6.35
N ARG A 56 10.39 4.73 5.61
CA ARG A 56 9.02 4.44 6.06
C ARG A 56 8.57 3.04 5.62
N THR A 57 7.74 2.42 6.44
CA THR A 57 7.03 1.20 6.07
C THR A 57 5.81 1.55 5.25
N VAL A 58 5.67 0.94 4.08
CA VAL A 58 4.51 1.08 3.21
C VAL A 58 3.75 -0.23 3.19
N SER A 59 2.44 -0.14 3.39
CA SER A 59 1.51 -1.27 3.26
C SER A 59 0.67 -1.07 2.00
N THR A 60 0.75 -2.01 1.07
CA THR A 60 -0.05 -2.01 -0.16
C THR A 60 -0.96 -3.22 -0.18
N SER A 61 -2.10 -3.10 -0.86
CA SER A 61 -3.07 -4.18 -0.99
C SER A 61 -3.52 -4.28 -2.43
N SER A 62 -3.36 -5.46 -3.04
CA SER A 62 -3.68 -5.69 -4.46
C SER A 62 -5.17 -6.01 -4.69
N TRP A 63 -6.08 -5.33 -3.99
CA TRP A 63 -7.51 -5.56 -4.18
C TRP A 63 -8.02 -4.76 -5.38
N ARG A 64 -8.85 -5.40 -6.21
CA ARG A 64 -9.51 -4.77 -7.35
C ARG A 64 -11.02 -4.91 -7.23
N LEU A 65 -11.74 -3.81 -7.42
CA LEU A 65 -13.18 -3.85 -7.65
C LEU A 65 -13.41 -4.29 -9.09
N THR A 66 -13.89 -5.52 -9.30
CA THR A 66 -14.38 -5.93 -10.62
C THR A 66 -15.71 -5.23 -10.85
N PRO A 67 -15.85 -4.36 -11.87
CA PRO A 67 -17.13 -3.75 -12.18
C PRO A 67 -18.12 -4.87 -12.53
N LYS A 68 -19.20 -4.97 -11.75
CA LYS A 68 -20.27 -5.92 -12.04
C LYS A 68 -20.88 -5.47 -13.37
N ARG A 69 -20.80 -6.31 -14.40
CA ARG A 69 -21.43 -6.04 -15.69
C ARG A 69 -22.92 -5.84 -15.44
N SER A 70 -23.41 -4.60 -15.54
CA SER A 70 -24.84 -4.34 -15.57
C SER A 70 -25.34 -4.92 -16.89
N THR A 71 -25.95 -6.10 -16.84
CA THR A 71 -26.69 -6.64 -17.98
C THR A 71 -27.87 -5.68 -18.24
N PRO A 72 -28.05 -5.18 -19.47
CA PRO A 72 -29.20 -4.35 -19.82
C PRO A 72 -30.52 -5.13 -19.70
#